data_AF-A0A357B032-F1
#
_entry.id   AF-A0A357B032-F1
#
_cell.length_a   1.000
_cell.length_b   1.000
_cell.length_c   1.000
_cell.angle_alpha   90.00
_cell.angle_beta   90.00
_cell.angle_gamma   90.00
#
_symmetry.space_group_name_H-M   'P 1'
#
loop_
_entity.id
_entity.type
_entity.pdbx_description
1 polymer ?
#
loop_
_entity_poly.entity_id
_entity_poly.type
_entity_poly.pdbx_seq_one_letter_code
_entity_poly.pdbx_strand_id
1 'polypeptide(L)'
;IFITVTGCRDVITGAHFPRLKDGAILCNAGHFNLELDVAALEQSARRKYEARHNIQAYELANGRTVFVIAEGRLVNLAAADGHPAEIMDM
;
A
#
# COMPACT_ATOMS: atom_id res chain seq x y z
N ILE A 1 -10.44 -1.66 -3.20
CA ILE A 1 -9.48 -1.71 -2.08
C ILE A 1 -8.76 -3.04 -2.19
N PHE A 2 -7.45 -3.05 -1.97
CA PHE A 2 -6.60 -4.25 -2.00
C PHE A 2 -5.80 -4.32 -0.71
N ILE A 3 -5.85 -5.47 -0.04
CA ILE A 3 -5.13 -5.73 1.21
C ILE A 3 -4.34 -7.03 1.00
N THR A 4 -3.03 -6.97 1.15
CA THR A 4 -2.15 -8.14 1.07
C THR A 4 -1.91 -8.72 2.47
N VAL A 5 -2.01 -10.03 2.61
CA VAL A 5 -1.95 -10.78 3.90
C VAL A 5 -1.22 -12.11 3.71
N THR A 6 -0.24 -12.15 2.83
CA THR A 6 0.32 -13.42 2.32
C THR A 6 1.61 -13.84 3.03
N GLY A 7 2.36 -12.89 3.57
CA GLY A 7 3.75 -13.11 3.99
C GLY A 7 4.72 -13.33 2.84
N CYS A 8 4.28 -13.16 1.59
CA CYS A 8 5.07 -13.42 0.39
C CYS A 8 5.42 -12.12 -0.35
N ARG A 9 6.57 -12.12 -1.01
CA ARG A 9 6.99 -11.02 -1.89
C ARG A 9 6.18 -10.99 -3.18
N ASP A 10 6.12 -9.82 -3.81
CA ASP A 10 5.68 -9.64 -5.20
C ASP A 10 4.21 -10.04 -5.46
N VAL A 11 3.32 -9.81 -4.49
CA VAL A 11 1.88 -10.09 -4.61
C VAL A 11 1.20 -9.07 -5.53
N ILE A 12 1.49 -7.79 -5.32
CA ILE A 12 1.04 -6.69 -6.17
C ILE A 12 2.26 -5.99 -6.75
N THR A 13 2.55 -6.28 -8.02
CA THR A 13 3.71 -5.78 -8.75
C THR A 13 3.36 -4.67 -9.75
N GLY A 14 4.38 -4.10 -10.40
CA GLY A 14 4.26 -3.11 -11.46
C GLY A 14 3.26 -3.46 -12.58
N ALA A 15 3.12 -4.74 -12.92
CA ALA A 15 2.19 -5.20 -13.96
C ALA A 15 0.71 -5.01 -13.57
N HIS A 16 0.41 -4.92 -12.27
CA HIS A 16 -0.94 -4.78 -11.77
C HIS A 16 -1.40 -3.31 -11.73
N PHE A 17 -0.50 -2.35 -11.43
CA PHE A 17 -0.88 -0.95 -11.20
C PHE A 17 -1.67 -0.30 -12.35
N PRO A 18 -1.30 -0.45 -13.63
CA PRO A 18 -2.06 0.16 -14.74
C PRO A 18 -3.49 -0.39 -14.89
N ARG A 19 -3.76 -1.59 -14.33
CA ARG A 19 -5.04 -2.27 -14.40
C ARG A 19 -5.98 -1.88 -13.25
N LEU A 20 -5.46 -1.21 -12.22
CA LEU A 20 -6.25 -0.75 -11.09
C LEU A 20 -7.26 0.33 -11.53
N LYS A 21 -8.41 0.34 -10.84
CA LYS A 21 -9.40 1.41 -11.01
C LYS A 21 -8.84 2.73 -10.47
N ASP A 22 -9.33 3.83 -11.01
CA ASP A 22 -9.05 5.14 -10.43
C ASP A 22 -9.53 5.20 -8.97
N GLY A 23 -8.71 5.79 -8.10
CA GLY A 23 -8.93 5.83 -6.66
C GLY A 23 -8.72 4.50 -5.93
N ALA A 24 -8.07 3.49 -6.54
CA ALA A 24 -7.78 2.24 -5.84
C ALA A 24 -6.88 2.47 -4.61
N ILE A 25 -7.31 1.96 -3.46
CA ILE A 25 -6.54 1.98 -2.21
C ILE A 25 -5.85 0.64 -2.03
N LEU A 26 -4.56 0.68 -1.70
CA LEU A 26 -3.68 -0.46 -1.48
C LEU A 26 -3.07 -0.36 -0.08
N CYS A 27 -3.06 -1.46 0.67
CA CYS A 27 -2.32 -1.58 1.91
C CYS A 27 -1.84 -3.02 2.14
N ASN A 28 -0.92 -3.17 3.08
CA ASN A 28 -0.32 -4.45 3.44
C ASN A 28 -0.56 -4.72 4.92
N ALA A 29 -1.05 -5.92 5.22
CA ALA A 29 -1.26 -6.43 6.57
C ALA A 29 -0.46 -7.73 6.82
N GLY A 30 0.49 -8.07 5.94
CA GLY A 30 1.45 -9.15 6.17
C GLY A 30 2.80 -8.67 6.69
N HIS A 31 3.80 -9.55 6.67
CA HIS A 31 4.97 -9.43 7.55
C HIS A 31 5.91 -8.26 7.23
N PHE A 32 6.25 -8.07 5.95
CA PHE A 32 7.16 -7.01 5.49
C PHE A 32 6.55 -6.19 4.35
N ASN A 33 7.19 -5.08 3.99
CA ASN A 33 6.79 -4.21 2.88
C ASN A 33 7.12 -4.76 1.48
N LEU A 34 7.21 -6.09 1.35
CA LEU A 34 7.59 -6.77 0.10
C LEU A 34 6.39 -7.31 -0.67
N GLU A 35 5.19 -7.31 -0.08
CA GLU A 35 3.99 -7.80 -0.77
C GLU A 35 3.52 -6.82 -1.87
N LEU A 36 3.77 -5.53 -1.66
CA LEU A 36 3.48 -4.47 -2.63
C LEU A 36 4.79 -3.87 -3.14
N ASP A 37 4.97 -3.89 -4.45
CA ASP A 37 6.15 -3.31 -5.09
C ASP A 37 6.03 -1.77 -5.18
N VAL A 38 6.16 -1.10 -4.03
CA VAL A 38 6.10 0.36 -3.91
C VAL A 38 7.20 1.03 -4.74
N ALA A 39 8.36 0.38 -4.87
CA ALA A 39 9.48 0.90 -5.65
C ALA A 39 9.12 0.97 -7.14
N ALA A 40 8.52 -0.08 -7.71
CA ALA A 40 8.03 -0.04 -9.09
C ALA A 40 6.88 0.97 -9.26
N LEU A 41 6.02 1.13 -8.23
CA LEU A 41 4.98 2.15 -8.26
C LEU A 41 5.58 3.56 -8.31
N GLU A 42 6.59 3.85 -7.49
CA GLU A 42 7.31 5.13 -7.45
C GLU A 42 7.99 5.45 -8.79
N GLN A 43 8.61 4.45 -9.41
CA GLN A 43 9.28 4.62 -10.70
C GLN A 43 8.30 4.84 -11.86
N SER A 44 7.07 4.30 -11.76
CA SER A 44 6.06 4.37 -12.83
C SER A 44 5.06 5.52 -12.65
N ALA A 45 4.99 6.12 -11.46
CA ALA A 45 4.12 7.25 -11.18
C ALA A 45 4.66 8.54 -11.83
N ARG A 46 3.77 9.31 -12.45
CA ARG A 46 4.06 10.66 -12.93
C ARG A 46 4.22 11.66 -11.80
N ARG A 47 3.45 11.47 -10.73
CA ARG A 47 3.43 12.35 -9.57
C ARG A 47 3.16 11.54 -8.32
N LYS A 48 3.91 11.84 -7.26
CA LYS A 48 3.69 11.37 -5.89
C LYS A 48 3.38 12.57 -5.00
N TYR A 49 2.35 12.46 -4.16
CA TYR A 49 2.07 13.46 -3.13
C TYR A 49 1.36 12.82 -1.94
N GLU A 50 1.52 13.43 -0.77
CA GLU A 50 0.76 13.01 0.41
C GLU A 50 -0.69 13.51 0.29
N ALA A 51 -1.65 12.58 0.20
CA ALA A 51 -3.07 12.92 0.16
C ALA A 51 -3.63 13.19 1.57
N ARG A 52 -3.11 12.47 2.56
CA ARG A 52 -3.41 12.58 3.99
C ARG A 52 -2.26 11.97 4.77
N HIS A 53 -2.16 12.28 6.06
CA HIS A 53 -1.25 11.58 6.97
C HIS A 53 -1.30 10.06 6.75
N ASN A 54 -0.14 9.46 6.46
CA ASN A 54 0.07 8.04 6.14
C ASN A 54 -0.59 7.53 4.84
N ILE A 55 -1.06 8.41 3.96
CA ILE A 55 -1.66 8.04 2.67
C ILE A 55 -0.95 8.79 1.54
N GLN A 56 -0.20 8.04 0.74
CA GLN A 56 0.49 8.55 -0.45
C GLN A 56 -0.36 8.30 -1.69
N ALA A 57 -0.52 9.32 -2.52
CA ALA A 57 -1.16 9.24 -3.82
C ALA A 57 -0.11 9.12 -4.93
N TYR A 58 -0.39 8.25 -5.89
CA TYR A 58 0.43 7.97 -7.06
C TYR A 58 -0.41 8.18 -8.32
N GLU A 59 -0.14 9.27 -9.05
CA GLU A 59 -0.74 9.55 -10.34
C GLU A 59 -0.01 8.73 -11.41
N LEU A 60 -0.72 7.81 -12.06
CA LEU A 60 -0.17 6.88 -13.05
C LEU A 60 -0.14 7.50 -14.45
N ALA A 61 0.64 6.90 -15.35
CA ALA A 61 0.75 7.37 -16.74
C ALA A 61 -0.58 7.37 -17.52
N ASN A 62 -1.55 6.53 -17.11
CA ASN A 62 -2.88 6.45 -17.70
C ASN A 62 -3.88 7.50 -17.14
N GLY A 63 -3.41 8.43 -16.29
CA GLY A 63 -4.23 9.48 -15.66
C GLY A 63 -5.03 9.03 -14.43
N ARG A 64 -4.97 7.74 -14.06
CA ARG A 64 -5.59 7.25 -12.82
C ARG A 64 -4.68 7.52 -11.63
N THR A 65 -5.27 7.75 -10.47
CA THR A 65 -4.57 7.87 -9.19
C THR A 65 -4.83 6.65 -8.34
N VAL A 66 -3.79 6.09 -7.72
CA VAL A 66 -3.92 5.04 -6.70
C VAL A 66 -3.34 5.53 -5.38
N PHE A 67 -3.81 4.98 -4.28
CA PHE A 67 -3.44 5.38 -2.93
C PHE A 67 -2.78 4.23 -2.19
N VAL A 68 -1.63 4.47 -1.58
CA VAL A 68 -0.93 3.50 -0.73
C VAL A 68 -0.95 4.01 0.70
N ILE A 69 -1.44 3.17 1.61
CA ILE A 69 -1.42 3.46 3.05
C ILE A 69 -0.09 2.96 3.64
N ALA A 70 0.50 3.75 4.53
CA ALA A 70 1.69 3.41 5.31
C ALA A 70 2.88 2.94 4.46
N GLU A 71 3.04 3.47 3.24
CA GLU A 71 4.13 3.09 2.32
C GLU A 71 4.20 1.57 2.04
N GLY A 72 3.07 0.85 2.12
CA GLY A 72 3.04 -0.60 1.93
C GLY A 72 3.64 -1.40 3.09
N ARG A 73 3.95 -0.76 4.22
CA ARG A 73 4.31 -1.41 5.48
C ARG A 73 3.06 -1.92 6.21
N LEU A 74 3.27 -2.61 7.33
CA LEU A 74 2.19 -3.19 8.12
C LEU A 74 1.20 -2.12 8.59
N VAL A 75 0.02 -2.12 7.97
CA VAL A 75 -0.94 -1.01 8.02
C VAL A 75 -1.52 -0.77 9.40
N ASN A 76 -1.78 -1.83 10.17
CA ASN A 76 -2.41 -1.70 11.49
C ASN A 76 -1.43 -1.14 12.53
N LEU A 77 -0.11 -1.22 12.33
CA LEU A 77 0.87 -0.59 13.21
C LEU A 77 1.29 0.80 12.73
N ALA A 78 1.47 0.96 11.42
CA ALA A 78 2.01 2.21 10.89
C ALA A 78 0.95 3.30 10.68
N ALA A 79 -0.33 2.92 10.55
CA ALA A 79 -1.44 3.86 10.37
C ALA A 79 -2.54 3.72 11.45
N ALA A 80 -2.33 2.88 12.46
CA ALA A 80 -3.22 2.68 13.60
C ALA A 80 -2.44 2.17 14.83
N ASP A 81 -3.13 1.74 15.87
CA ASP A 81 -2.54 1.40 17.18
C ASP A 81 -2.16 -0.09 17.35
N GLY A 82 -2.19 -0.87 16.28
CA GLY A 82 -1.88 -2.30 16.33
C GLY A 82 -2.99 -3.15 16.92
N HIS A 83 -2.60 -4.15 17.69
CA HIS A 83 -3.55 -4.97 18.45
C HIS A 83 -3.76 -4.34 19.84
N PRO A 84 -4.98 -4.42 20.40
CA PRO A 84 -5.25 -4.03 21.78
C PRO A 84 -4.35 -4.79 22.77
N ALA A 85 -4.11 -4.20 23.95
CA ALA A 85 -3.22 -4.76 24.96
C ALA A 85 -3.63 -6.18 25.39
N GLU A 86 -4.93 -6.45 25.45
CA GLU A 86 -5.50 -7.76 25.82
C GLU A 86 -5.13 -8.86 24.83
N ILE A 87 -4.89 -8.52 23.56
CA ILE A 87 -4.44 -9.48 22.54
C ILE A 87 -2.92 -9.66 22.59
N MET A 88 -2.19 -8.61 22.99
CA MET A 88 -0.73 -8.63 23.11
C MET A 88 -0.23 -9.34 24.37
N ASP A 89 -1.09 -9.50 25.39
CA ASP A 89 -0.80 -10.18 26.66
C ASP A 89 -1.02 -11.71 26.62
N MET A 90 -1.54 -12.24 25.50
CA MET A 90 -1.69 -13.68 25.27
C MET A 90 -0.40 -14.33 24.72
#